data_AF-A0A2E4DR03-F1
#
_entry.id   AF-A0A2E4DR03-F1
#
_cell.length_a   1.000
_cell.length_b   1.000
_cell.length_c   1.000
_cell.angle_alpha   90.00
_cell.angle_beta   90.00
_cell.angle_gamma   90.00
#
_symmetry.space_group_name_H-M   'P 1'
#
loop_
_entity.id
_entity.type
_entity.pdbx_description
1 polymer ?
#
loop_
_entity_poly.entity_id
_entity_poly.type
_entity_poly.pdbx_seq_one_letter_code
_entity_poly.pdbx_strand_id
1 'polypeptide(L)'
;MILSQGQLNFFDTFGYLLIRQLFSPEETEKIIEGFEWSIQNWCGGKDPDRTTRIMFPGPIEHHPDMSAILDHPSILGLIGGGAG
;
A
#
# COMPACT_ATOMS: atom_id res chain seq x y z
N MET A 1 1.46 -6.22 -13.88
CA MET A 1 0.04 -6.66 -13.92
C MET A 1 -0.61 -6.05 -15.15
N ILE A 2 -1.51 -6.76 -15.84
CA ILE A 2 -2.29 -6.21 -16.96
C ILE A 2 -3.77 -6.29 -16.56
N LEU A 3 -4.48 -5.16 -16.65
CA LEU A 3 -5.91 -5.11 -16.35
C LEU A 3 -6.71 -5.63 -17.54
N SER A 4 -7.78 -6.36 -17.25
CA SER A 4 -8.75 -6.70 -18.30
C SER A 4 -9.56 -5.47 -18.72
N GLN A 5 -10.12 -5.49 -19.94
CA GLN A 5 -10.97 -4.40 -20.42
C GLN A 5 -12.16 -4.14 -19.49
N GLY A 6 -12.73 -5.19 -18.88
CA GLY A 6 -13.82 -5.03 -17.92
C GLY A 6 -13.39 -4.28 -16.65
N GLN A 7 -12.16 -4.48 -16.17
CA GLN A 7 -11.60 -3.76 -15.03
C GLN A 7 -11.29 -2.31 -15.37
N LEU A 8 -10.76 -2.04 -16.57
CA LEU A 8 -10.56 -0.69 -17.08
C LEU A 8 -11.89 0.07 -17.16
N ASN A 9 -12.90 -0.53 -17.81
CA ASN A 9 -14.23 0.07 -17.93
C ASN A 9 -14.87 0.33 -16.56
N PHE A 10 -14.70 -0.59 -15.59
CA PHE A 10 -15.16 -0.39 -14.22
C PHE A 10 -14.47 0.79 -13.57
N PHE A 11 -13.14 0.87 -13.67
CA PHE A 11 -12.37 1.98 -13.12
C PHE A 11 -12.79 3.31 -13.75
N ASP A 12 -12.93 3.38 -15.08
CA ASP A 12 -13.37 4.59 -15.79
C ASP A 12 -14.78 5.04 -15.39
N THR A 13 -15.66 4.09 -15.06
CA THR A 13 -17.05 4.38 -14.66
C THR A 13 -17.16 4.81 -13.20
N PHE A 14 -16.41 4.16 -12.29
CA PHE A 14 -16.62 4.30 -10.85
C PHE A 14 -15.48 5.03 -10.11
N GLY A 15 -14.34 5.26 -10.77
CA GLY A 15 -13.18 5.96 -10.20
C GLY A 15 -12.35 5.14 -9.21
N TYR A 16 -12.62 3.83 -9.06
CA TYR A 16 -11.84 2.94 -8.21
C TYR A 16 -11.82 1.51 -8.77
N LEU A 17 -10.83 0.72 -8.37
CA LEU A 17 -10.72 -0.69 -8.73
C LEU A 17 -10.21 -1.50 -7.55
N LEU A 18 -10.92 -2.57 -7.18
CA LEU A 18 -10.48 -3.51 -6.15
C LEU A 18 -9.63 -4.61 -6.78
N ILE A 19 -8.35 -4.68 -6.41
CA ILE A 19 -7.48 -5.81 -6.72
C ILE A 19 -7.32 -6.67 -5.47
N ARG A 20 -7.86 -7.90 -5.51
CA ARG A 20 -7.70 -8.87 -4.43
C ARG A 20 -6.33 -9.52 -4.55
N GLN A 21 -5.71 -9.83 -3.40
CA GLN A 21 -4.44 -10.57 -3.34
C GLN A 21 -3.36 -9.94 -4.25
N LEU A 22 -3.24 -8.61 -4.20
CA LEU A 22 -2.22 -7.88 -4.96
C LEU A 22 -0.79 -8.30 -4.56
N PHE A 23 -0.63 -8.65 -3.29
CA PHE A 23 0.58 -9.19 -2.67
C PHE A 23 0.36 -10.64 -2.24
N SER A 24 1.43 -11.42 -2.18
CA SER A 24 1.42 -12.73 -1.56
C SER A 24 1.17 -12.63 -0.04
N PRO A 25 0.80 -13.73 0.63
CA PRO A 25 0.72 -13.75 2.10
C PRO A 25 2.02 -13.32 2.78
N GLU A 26 3.17 -13.79 2.27
CA GLU A 26 4.49 -13.47 2.81
C GLU A 26 4.87 -12.00 2.59
N GLU A 27 4.54 -11.43 1.43
CA GLU A 27 4.72 -10.00 1.17
C GLU A 27 3.81 -9.17 2.07
N THR A 28 2.58 -9.60 2.27
CA THR A 28 1.62 -8.94 3.16
C THR A 28 2.14 -8.92 4.59
N GLU A 29 2.70 -10.02 5.09
CA GLU A 29 3.29 -10.11 6.43
C GLU A 29 4.46 -9.12 6.58
N LYS A 30 5.38 -9.06 5.61
CA LYS A 30 6.49 -8.08 5.63
C LYS A 30 6.02 -6.63 5.63
N ILE A 31 4.97 -6.33 4.86
CA ILE A 31 4.37 -4.99 4.84
C ILE A 31 3.81 -4.66 6.23
N ILE A 32 3.08 -5.59 6.85
CA ILE A 32 2.55 -5.41 8.20
C ILE A 32 3.68 -5.15 9.20
N GLU A 33 4.73 -5.96 9.18
CA GLU A 33 5.92 -5.79 10.04
C GLU A 33 6.58 -4.41 9.86
N GLY A 34 6.73 -3.96 8.61
CA GLY A 34 7.31 -2.65 8.32
C GLY A 34 6.45 -1.48 8.82
N PHE A 35 5.12 -1.60 8.73
CA PHE A 35 4.18 -0.64 9.30
C PHE A 35 4.23 -0.65 10.84
N GLU A 36 4.23 -1.82 11.47
CA GLU A 36 4.34 -1.96 12.93
C GLU A 36 5.65 -1.36 13.44
N TRP A 37 6.78 -1.68 12.79
CA TRP A 37 8.07 -1.08 13.10
C TRP A 37 8.00 0.44 13.01
N SER A 38 7.39 0.98 11.96
CA SER A 38 7.30 2.42 11.77
C SER A 38 6.42 3.09 12.84
N ILE A 39 5.33 2.46 13.27
CA ILE A 39 4.51 2.95 14.38
C ILE A 39 5.32 2.98 15.69
N GLN A 40 6.06 1.91 15.97
CA GLN A 40 6.86 1.82 17.19
C GLN A 40 8.01 2.84 17.22
N ASN A 41 8.68 3.06 16.09
CA ASN A 41 9.90 3.86 16.03
C ASN A 41 9.66 5.33 15.67
N TRP A 42 8.63 5.66 14.88
CA TRP A 42 8.35 7.04 14.44
C TRP A 42 7.17 7.69 15.17
N CYS A 43 6.15 6.92 15.58
CA CYS A 43 5.04 7.43 16.39
C CYS A 43 5.27 7.27 17.90
N GLY A 44 6.47 6.84 18.30
CA GLY A 44 6.88 6.67 19.70
C GLY A 44 6.22 5.49 20.41
N GLY A 45 5.61 4.55 19.67
CA GLY A 45 5.10 3.28 20.18
C GLY A 45 4.00 3.38 21.24
N LYS A 46 3.48 4.58 21.48
CA LYS A 46 2.39 4.77 22.44
C LYS A 46 1.10 4.31 21.81
N ASP A 47 0.41 3.40 22.49
CA ASP A 47 -1.00 3.13 22.21
C ASP A 47 -1.73 4.47 22.39
N PRO A 48 -2.29 5.06 21.31
CA PRO A 48 -3.01 6.30 21.47
C PRO A 48 -4.11 6.08 22.49
N ASP A 49 -4.12 6.90 23.54
CA ASP A 49 -5.36 7.06 24.28
C ASP A 49 -6.44 7.36 23.22
N ARG A 50 -7.57 6.66 23.25
CA ARG A 50 -8.58 6.72 22.17
C ARG A 50 -9.17 8.13 21.99
N THR A 51 -8.66 9.12 22.72
CA THR A 51 -8.90 10.55 22.69
C THR A 51 -7.97 11.33 21.76
N THR A 52 -6.83 10.77 21.33
CA THR A 52 -5.91 11.40 20.38
C THR A 52 -5.89 10.68 19.03
N ARG A 53 -6.08 11.46 17.94
CA ARG A 53 -5.89 10.96 16.59
C ARG A 53 -4.43 11.15 16.20
N ILE A 54 -3.72 10.06 15.95
CA ILE A 54 -2.36 10.12 15.41
C ILE A 54 -2.48 10.16 13.88
N MET A 55 -2.02 11.26 13.29
CA MET A 55 -1.71 11.29 11.87
C MET A 55 -0.35 10.64 11.67
N PHE A 56 -0.28 9.62 10.81
CA PHE A 56 0.94 8.88 10.52
C PHE A 56 1.33 9.10 9.05
N PRO A 57 1.99 10.23 8.73
CA PRO A 57 2.45 10.51 7.38
C PRO A 57 3.71 9.70 7.05
N GLY A 58 3.85 9.32 5.79
CA GLY A 58 5.09 8.74 5.26
C GLY A 58 5.55 7.35 5.74
N PRO A 59 4.71 6.39 6.19
CA PRO A 59 5.18 5.04 6.60
C PRO A 59 6.12 4.37 5.60
N ILE A 60 5.85 4.60 4.32
CA ILE A 60 6.61 4.02 3.22
C ILE A 60 8.06 4.50 3.18
N GLU A 61 8.36 5.67 3.74
CA GLU A 61 9.70 6.28 3.73
C GLU A 61 10.54 5.85 4.94
N HIS A 62 9.93 5.23 5.94
CA HIS A 62 10.56 4.95 7.23
C HIS A 62 11.39 3.67 7.25
N HIS A 63 11.13 2.73 6.32
CA HIS A 63 11.82 1.44 6.26
C HIS A 63 12.20 1.07 4.81
N PRO A 64 13.41 0.54 4.54
CA PRO A 64 13.84 0.19 3.19
C PRO A 64 12.87 -0.74 2.46
N ASP A 65 12.37 -1.78 3.13
CA ASP A 65 11.42 -2.73 2.54
C ASP A 65 10.06 -2.08 2.22
N MET A 66 9.68 -1.05 2.99
CA MET A 66 8.46 -0.29 2.77
C MET A 66 8.61 0.68 1.60
N SER A 67 9.78 1.29 1.44
CA SER A 67 10.09 2.20 0.34
C SER A 67 10.04 1.47 -1.01
N ALA A 68 10.42 0.19 -1.04
CA ALA A 68 10.41 -0.64 -2.24
C ALA A 68 9.00 -1.08 -2.69
N ILE A 69 7.95 -0.87 -1.89
CA ILE A 69 6.57 -1.29 -2.26
C ILE A 69 6.10 -0.59 -3.53
N LEU A 70 6.45 0.68 -3.71
CA LEU A 70 6.08 1.44 -4.91
C LEU A 70 6.78 0.93 -6.18
N ASP A 71 7.92 0.26 -6.02
CA ASP A 71 8.66 -0.38 -7.10
C ASP A 71 8.15 -1.80 -7.42
N HIS A 72 7.15 -2.29 -6.69
CA HIS A 72 6.62 -3.63 -6.89
C HIS A 72 6.03 -3.78 -8.32
N PRO A 73 6.35 -4.83 -9.09
CA PRO A 73 5.92 -4.97 -10.49
C PRO A 73 4.40 -4.90 -10.71
N SER A 74 3.61 -5.35 -9.72
CA SER A 74 2.15 -5.23 -9.79
C SER A 74 1.69 -3.79 -9.59
N ILE A 75 2.33 -3.03 -8.71
CA ILE A 75 2.03 -1.61 -8.47
C ILE A 75 2.47 -0.77 -9.69
N LEU A 76 3.69 -0.97 -10.18
CA LEU A 76 4.18 -0.30 -11.38
C LEU A 76 3.30 -0.59 -12.61
N GLY A 77 2.81 -1.82 -12.75
CA GLY A 77 1.85 -2.16 -13.82
C GLY A 77 0.48 -1.48 -13.69
N LEU A 78 0.11 -1.04 -12.48
CA LEU A 78 -1.13 -0.29 -12.23
C LEU A 78 -0.92 1.22 -12.40
N ILE A 79 0.17 1.77 -11.86
CA ILE A 79 0.46 3.21 -11.86
C ILE A 79 1.06 3.68 -13.19
N GLY A 80 1.92 2.87 -13.80
CA GLY A 80 2.57 3.15 -15.08
C GLY A 80 1.65 3.05 -16.29
N GLY A 81 0.37 2.75 -16.07
CA GLY A 81 -0.62 2.55 -17.11
C GLY A 81 -0.42 1.24 -17.85
N GLY A 82 -1.35 0.30 -17.63
CA GLY A 82 -1.89 -0.50 -18.74
C GLY A 82 -2.67 0.36 -19.74
N ALA A 83 -2.16 1.57 -20.00
CA ALA A 83 -2.63 2.60 -20.91
C ALA A 83 -1.48 2.88 -21.89
N GLY A 84 -1.14 1.84 -22.63
CA GLY A 84 -0.37 1.88 -23.87
C GLY A 84 -1.07 0.98 -24.86
#